data_AF-A0A847JI55-F1
#
_entry.id   AF-A0A847JI55-F1
#
_cell.length_a   1.000
_cell.length_b   1.000
_cell.length_c   1.000
_cell.angle_alpha   90.00
_cell.angle_beta   90.00
_cell.angle_gamma   90.00
#
_symmetry.space_group_name_H-M   'P 1'
#
loop_
_entity.id
_entity.type
_entity.pdbx_description
1 polymer ?
#
loop_
_entity_poly.entity_id
_entity_poly.type
_entity_poly.pdbx_seq_one_letter_code
_entity_poly.pdbx_strand_id
1 'polypeptide(L)'
;MLIVLVFIFLAGIIEGGTQAILGFLRLQITPARLVSDFIAIAGVGSTLLNVSTVGFLGYGFLAINKLRLTGASLAALFTMMGFAFFGKTPFNCLPIMLGVSFSALLVRKKPRDYALIAIFGTAMGPLITFIAFELGVKSFLALPASFAIGLGVGLILPPIAIAMLRLHQGYNLYNMGLTAGFLGLFAASFSHAAGADILPIEIWGTAQSPILVALLPIVLLIALFCIVKEDPKNIVALFRHAYLDFRK
;
A
#
# COMPACT_ATOMS: atom_id res chain seq x y z
N MET A 1 10.08 1.49 -13.60
CA MET A 1 9.64 0.97 -12.28
C MET A 1 10.64 0.01 -11.65
N LEU A 2 11.00 -1.10 -12.30
CA LEU A 2 11.94 -2.08 -11.74
C LEU A 2 13.26 -1.46 -11.26
N ILE A 3 13.84 -0.56 -12.06
CA ILE A 3 15.08 0.18 -11.71
C ILE A 3 14.93 0.96 -10.39
N VAL A 4 13.79 1.64 -10.19
CA VAL A 4 13.49 2.38 -8.96
C VAL A 4 13.44 1.44 -7.76
N LEU A 5 12.75 0.31 -7.90
CA LEU A 5 12.62 -0.68 -6.83
C LEU A 5 13.97 -1.29 -6.44
N VAL A 6 14.78 -1.66 -7.43
CA VAL A 6 16.14 -2.19 -7.21
C VAL A 6 17.03 -1.13 -6.55
N PHE A 7 16.95 0.13 -6.99
CA PHE A 7 17.71 1.21 -6.39
C PHE A 7 17.37 1.43 -4.91
N ILE A 8 16.07 1.49 -4.57
CA ILE A 8 15.63 1.62 -3.16
C ILE A 8 16.07 0.40 -2.34
N PHE A 9 15.96 -0.81 -2.91
CA PHE A 9 16.40 -2.03 -2.24
C PHE A 9 17.90 -2.01 -1.92
N LEU A 10 18.73 -1.66 -2.91
CA LEU A 10 20.19 -1.55 -2.74
C LEU A 10 20.55 -0.44 -1.74
N ALA A 11 19.87 0.71 -1.79
CA ALA A 11 20.08 1.78 -0.81
C ALA A 11 19.79 1.30 0.62
N GLY A 12 18.75 0.47 0.82
CA GLY A 12 18.45 -0.14 2.12
C GLY A 12 19.55 -1.07 2.63
N ILE A 13 20.11 -1.91 1.74
CA ILE A 13 21.24 -2.80 2.08
C ILE A 13 22.50 -2.00 2.40
N ILE A 14 22.81 -0.96 1.63
CA ILE A 14 24.01 -0.13 1.84
C ILE A 14 23.93 0.61 3.17
N GLU A 15 22.75 1.15 3.52
CA GLU A 15 22.56 1.94 4.73
C GLU A 15 22.61 1.08 6.01
N GLY A 16 21.95 -0.10 6.01
CA GLY A 16 21.79 -0.89 7.23
C GLY A 16 22.54 -2.23 7.27
N GLY A 17 23.19 -2.63 6.18
CA GLY A 17 23.91 -3.90 6.09
C GLY A 17 23.07 -5.10 6.51
N THR A 18 23.65 -6.02 7.28
CA THR A 18 22.97 -7.21 7.80
C THR A 18 21.84 -6.88 8.78
N GLN A 19 21.95 -5.77 9.52
CA GLN A 19 20.92 -5.33 10.46
C GLN A 19 19.65 -4.87 9.74
N ALA A 20 19.76 -4.38 8.50
CA ALA A 20 18.62 -4.03 7.67
C ALA A 20 17.69 -5.22 7.44
N ILE A 21 18.25 -6.41 7.22
CA ILE A 21 17.49 -7.64 6.98
C ILE A 21 16.74 -8.07 8.25
N LEU A 22 17.42 -8.04 9.39
CA LEU A 22 16.79 -8.38 10.68
C LEU A 22 15.67 -7.39 11.03
N GLY A 23 15.91 -6.10 10.83
CA GLY A 23 14.88 -5.08 11.01
C GLY A 23 13.71 -5.23 10.04
N PHE A 24 13.97 -5.55 8.77
CA PHE A 24 12.92 -5.84 7.79
C PHE A 24 12.02 -7.02 8.22
N LEU A 25 12.62 -8.11 8.71
CA LEU A 25 11.87 -9.26 9.23
C LEU A 25 11.06 -8.88 10.48
N ARG A 26 11.65 -8.09 11.38
CA ARG A 26 10.95 -7.55 12.55
C ARG A 26 9.72 -6.71 12.15
N LEU A 27 9.83 -5.89 11.10
CA LEU A 27 8.71 -5.08 10.63
C LEU A 27 7.50 -5.94 10.18
N GLN A 28 7.71 -7.15 9.65
CA GLN A 28 6.62 -8.02 9.21
C GLN A 28 5.68 -8.44 10.36
N ILE A 29 6.22 -8.52 11.57
CA ILE A 29 5.51 -8.91 12.80
C ILE A 29 5.28 -7.74 13.75
N THR A 30 5.61 -6.51 13.31
CA THR A 30 5.39 -5.31 14.12
C THR A 30 3.98 -4.79 13.87
N PRO A 31 3.21 -4.48 14.94
CA PRO A 31 1.92 -3.85 14.76
C PRO A 31 2.05 -2.47 14.12
N ALA A 32 1.11 -2.16 13.24
CA ALA A 32 1.31 -1.12 12.23
C ALA A 32 0.16 -0.10 12.17
N ARG A 33 -0.50 0.16 13.31
CA ARG A 33 -1.55 1.18 13.39
C ARG A 33 -0.99 2.57 13.13
N LEU A 34 -1.76 3.41 12.45
CA LEU A 34 -1.32 4.79 12.20
C LEU A 34 -1.32 5.57 13.53
N VAL A 35 -0.26 6.31 13.89
CA VAL A 35 1.00 6.55 13.16
C VAL A 35 2.14 5.68 13.68
N SER A 36 2.53 4.66 12.90
CA SER A 36 3.70 3.80 13.18
C SER A 36 4.84 4.11 12.21
N ASP A 37 5.74 5.01 12.59
CA ASP A 37 6.94 5.33 11.79
C ASP A 37 7.95 4.17 11.81
N PHE A 38 8.08 3.48 10.67
CA PHE A 38 8.99 2.35 10.55
C PHE A 38 10.47 2.73 10.59
N ILE A 39 10.81 3.99 10.26
CA ILE A 39 12.18 4.49 10.38
C ILE A 39 12.55 4.57 11.85
N ALA A 40 11.66 5.10 12.68
CA ALA A 40 11.85 5.15 14.13
C ALA A 40 11.93 3.74 14.77
N ILE A 41 11.17 2.77 14.23
CA ILE A 41 11.07 1.42 14.79
C ILE A 41 12.28 0.53 14.42
N ALA A 42 12.69 0.54 13.15
CA ALA A 42 13.64 -0.44 12.60
C ALA A 42 14.84 0.20 11.87
N GLY A 43 14.92 1.53 11.81
CA GLY A 43 15.97 2.26 11.12
C GLY A 43 15.77 2.35 9.61
N VAL A 44 16.47 3.32 9.00
CA VAL A 44 16.33 3.70 7.59
C VAL A 44 16.51 2.50 6.65
N GLY A 45 17.61 1.74 6.81
CA GLY A 45 17.92 0.60 5.94
C GLY A 45 16.79 -0.43 5.91
N SER A 46 16.31 -0.86 7.07
CA SER A 46 15.21 -1.82 7.23
C SER A 46 13.91 -1.31 6.59
N THR A 47 13.59 -0.03 6.77
CA THR A 47 12.40 0.57 6.17
C THR A 47 12.49 0.63 4.65
N LEU A 48 13.65 0.99 4.08
CA LEU A 48 13.85 1.00 2.63
C LEU A 48 13.72 -0.40 2.01
N LEU A 49 14.20 -1.44 2.71
CA LEU A 49 13.95 -2.84 2.31
C LEU A 49 12.46 -3.19 2.33
N ASN A 50 11.73 -2.76 3.37
CA ASN A 50 10.29 -2.96 3.42
C ASN A 50 9.57 -2.24 2.27
N VAL A 51 9.88 -0.97 2.05
CA VAL A 51 9.28 -0.13 1.01
C VAL A 51 9.51 -0.71 -0.39
N SER A 52 10.74 -1.11 -0.70
CA SER A 52 11.06 -1.74 -1.98
C SER A 52 10.36 -3.10 -2.13
N THR A 53 10.29 -3.91 -1.08
CA THR A 53 9.60 -5.22 -1.11
C THR A 53 8.09 -5.08 -1.31
N VAL A 54 7.44 -4.12 -0.63
CA VAL A 54 6.03 -3.77 -0.86
C VAL A 54 5.85 -3.28 -2.31
N GLY A 55 6.78 -2.48 -2.82
CA GLY A 55 6.78 -2.05 -4.22
C GLY A 55 6.92 -3.21 -5.20
N PHE A 56 7.80 -4.18 -4.93
CA PHE A 56 7.93 -5.41 -5.72
C PHE A 56 6.66 -6.26 -5.67
N LEU A 57 6.00 -6.36 -4.51
CA LEU A 57 4.72 -7.05 -4.38
C LEU A 57 3.65 -6.41 -5.28
N GLY A 58 3.48 -5.09 -5.20
CA GLY A 58 2.53 -4.36 -6.04
C GLY A 58 2.87 -4.44 -7.53
N TYR A 59 4.13 -4.24 -7.89
CA TYR A 59 4.59 -4.31 -9.28
C TYR A 59 4.48 -5.72 -9.86
N GLY A 60 4.87 -6.74 -9.09
CA GLY A 60 4.72 -8.15 -9.45
C GLY A 60 3.26 -8.52 -9.67
N PHE A 61 2.35 -8.02 -8.82
CA PHE A 61 0.92 -8.24 -9.01
C PHE A 61 0.38 -7.65 -10.32
N LEU A 62 0.81 -6.45 -10.71
CA LEU A 62 0.47 -5.87 -12.01
C LEU A 62 1.04 -6.71 -13.18
N ALA A 63 2.30 -7.15 -13.05
CA ALA A 63 2.99 -7.93 -14.07
C ALA A 63 2.32 -9.30 -14.30
N ILE A 64 1.97 -10.02 -13.23
CA ILE A 64 1.25 -11.31 -13.28
C ILE A 64 -0.10 -11.13 -13.99
N ASN A 65 -0.78 -10.01 -13.77
CA ASN A 65 -2.04 -9.66 -14.41
C ASN A 65 -1.89 -9.04 -15.82
N LYS A 66 -0.66 -8.94 -16.35
CA LYS A 66 -0.33 -8.37 -17.66
C LYS A 66 -0.88 -6.95 -17.86
N LEU A 67 -0.89 -6.15 -16.79
CA LEU A 67 -1.35 -4.76 -16.84
C LEU A 67 -0.23 -3.83 -17.30
N ARG A 68 -0.59 -2.86 -18.16
CA ARG A 68 0.32 -1.79 -18.56
C ARG A 68 0.48 -0.79 -17.42
N LEU A 69 1.67 -0.21 -17.32
CA LEU A 69 1.92 0.88 -16.39
C LEU A 69 1.26 2.15 -16.95
N THR A 70 0.12 2.52 -16.38
CA THR A 70 -0.56 3.79 -16.61
C THR A 70 -0.30 4.75 -15.44
N GLY A 71 -0.62 6.04 -15.60
CA GLY A 71 -0.52 7.02 -14.52
C GLY A 71 -1.25 6.59 -13.24
N ALA A 72 -2.45 6.01 -13.36
CA ALA A 72 -3.22 5.51 -12.22
C ALA A 72 -2.52 4.33 -11.51
N SER A 73 -1.95 3.39 -12.27
CA SER A 73 -1.21 2.26 -11.69
C SER A 73 0.09 2.71 -11.02
N LEU A 74 0.76 3.71 -11.58
CA LEU A 74 1.98 4.26 -11.04
C LEU A 74 1.71 5.05 -9.75
N ALA A 75 0.64 5.85 -9.74
CA ALA A 75 0.15 6.52 -8.53
C ALA A 75 -0.18 5.48 -7.45
N ALA A 76 -0.89 4.41 -7.79
CA ALA A 76 -1.21 3.33 -6.85
C ALA A 76 0.05 2.70 -6.24
N LEU A 77 1.06 2.40 -7.05
CA LEU A 77 2.31 1.83 -6.57
C LEU A 77 3.10 2.80 -5.68
N PHE A 78 3.23 4.08 -6.08
CA PHE A 78 3.92 5.07 -5.26
C PHE A 78 3.18 5.34 -3.94
N THR A 79 1.84 5.38 -3.95
CA THR A 79 1.05 5.48 -2.74
C THR A 79 1.25 4.27 -1.83
N MET A 80 1.22 3.05 -2.39
CA MET A 80 1.46 1.82 -1.66
C MET A 80 2.86 1.80 -1.02
N MET A 81 3.89 2.22 -1.75
CA MET A 81 5.26 2.36 -1.25
C MET A 81 5.38 3.47 -0.20
N GLY A 82 4.74 4.62 -0.39
CA GLY A 82 4.75 5.72 0.59
C GLY A 82 4.17 5.30 1.94
N PHE A 83 3.07 4.56 1.93
CA PHE A 83 2.51 4.02 3.17
C PHE A 83 3.29 2.83 3.76
N ALA A 84 4.26 2.25 3.03
CA ALA A 84 5.16 1.23 3.57
C ALA A 84 6.19 1.80 4.55
N PHE A 85 6.34 3.13 4.61
CA PHE A 85 7.04 3.80 5.70
C PHE A 85 6.20 3.87 6.99
N PHE A 86 4.88 3.70 6.90
CA PHE A 86 3.93 3.97 7.98
C PHE A 86 3.00 2.78 8.29
N GLY A 87 3.49 1.55 8.15
CA GLY A 87 2.72 0.39 8.58
C GLY A 87 2.30 -0.62 7.50
N LYS A 88 2.59 -0.39 6.20
CA LYS A 88 2.35 -1.45 5.20
C LYS A 88 3.53 -2.41 5.11
N THR A 89 3.24 -3.70 5.11
CA THR A 89 4.23 -4.78 4.96
C THR A 89 3.74 -5.80 3.94
N PRO A 90 4.62 -6.58 3.31
CA PRO A 90 4.21 -7.71 2.48
C PRO A 90 3.23 -8.64 3.19
N PHE A 91 3.46 -8.90 4.48
CA PHE A 91 2.57 -9.73 5.31
C PHE A 91 1.12 -9.24 5.31
N ASN A 92 0.88 -7.93 5.54
CA ASN A 92 -0.48 -7.41 5.63
C ASN A 92 -1.10 -7.02 4.28
N CYS A 93 -0.30 -6.77 3.25
CA CYS A 93 -0.81 -6.44 1.92
C CYS A 93 -1.35 -7.68 1.19
N LEU A 94 -0.63 -8.81 1.29
CA LEU A 94 -0.90 -10.03 0.54
C LEU A 94 -2.33 -10.61 0.71
N PRO A 95 -2.87 -10.83 1.93
CA PRO A 95 -4.22 -11.34 2.09
C PRO A 95 -5.29 -10.40 1.49
N ILE A 96 -5.11 -9.08 1.55
CA ILE A 96 -6.08 -8.13 0.96
C ILE A 96 -6.07 -8.27 -0.57
N MET A 97 -4.88 -8.29 -1.18
CA MET A 97 -4.75 -8.42 -2.63
C MET A 97 -5.32 -9.74 -3.14
N LEU A 98 -5.12 -10.83 -2.39
CA LEU A 98 -5.74 -12.13 -2.67
C LEU A 98 -7.26 -12.10 -2.52
N GLY A 99 -7.78 -11.47 -1.47
CA GLY A 99 -9.22 -11.34 -1.24
C GLY A 99 -9.92 -10.56 -2.35
N VAL A 100 -9.32 -9.45 -2.80
CA VAL A 100 -9.83 -8.68 -3.95
C VAL A 100 -9.79 -9.50 -5.23
N SER A 101 -8.72 -10.26 -5.45
CA SER A 101 -8.59 -11.15 -6.61
C SER A 101 -9.68 -12.23 -6.59
N PHE A 102 -9.95 -12.81 -5.43
CA PHE A 102 -11.02 -13.79 -5.24
C PHE A 102 -12.41 -13.17 -5.49
N SER A 103 -12.64 -11.94 -5.02
CA SER A 103 -13.86 -11.17 -5.30
C SER A 103 -14.12 -11.01 -6.80
N ALA A 104 -13.08 -10.73 -7.58
CA ALA A 104 -13.19 -10.66 -9.04
C ALA A 104 -13.64 -12.01 -9.63
N LEU A 105 -13.03 -13.10 -9.19
CA LEU A 105 -13.34 -14.46 -9.67
C LEU A 105 -14.77 -14.88 -9.32
N LEU A 106 -15.27 -14.53 -8.13
CA LEU A 106 -16.65 -14.83 -7.71
C LEU A 106 -17.70 -14.23 -8.64
N VAL A 107 -17.45 -13.01 -9.14
CA VAL A 107 -18.34 -12.35 -10.11
C VAL A 107 -17.96 -12.64 -11.56
N ARG A 108 -17.16 -13.68 -11.81
CA ARG A 108 -16.67 -14.12 -13.13
C ARG A 108 -15.89 -13.03 -13.90
N LYS A 109 -15.27 -12.09 -13.19
CA LYS A 109 -14.32 -11.12 -13.74
C LYS A 109 -12.89 -11.63 -13.58
N LYS A 110 -11.95 -10.97 -14.26
CA LYS A 110 -10.53 -11.31 -14.15
C LYS A 110 -9.91 -10.49 -13.01
N PRO A 111 -8.97 -11.04 -12.21
CA PRO A 111 -8.29 -10.29 -11.15
C PRO A 111 -7.66 -8.96 -11.62
N ARG A 112 -7.19 -8.91 -12.88
CA ARG A 112 -6.70 -7.69 -13.52
C ARG A 112 -7.70 -6.52 -13.49
N ASP A 113 -9.00 -6.81 -13.57
CA ASP A 113 -10.05 -5.79 -13.66
C ASP A 113 -10.23 -5.07 -12.31
N TYR A 114 -9.83 -5.71 -11.20
CA TYR A 114 -9.84 -5.16 -9.84
C TYR A 114 -8.44 -4.83 -9.33
N ALA A 115 -7.44 -4.73 -10.20
CA ALA A 115 -6.05 -4.61 -9.73
C ALA A 115 -5.75 -3.31 -8.98
N LEU A 116 -6.32 -2.18 -9.43
CA LEU A 116 -6.18 -0.91 -8.70
C LEU A 116 -6.90 -0.96 -7.35
N ILE A 117 -8.05 -1.64 -7.27
CA ILE A 117 -8.77 -1.88 -6.02
C ILE A 117 -7.90 -2.72 -5.07
N ALA A 118 -7.20 -3.73 -5.58
CA ALA A 118 -6.30 -4.58 -4.79
C ALA A 118 -5.13 -3.77 -4.20
N ILE A 119 -4.45 -2.98 -5.03
CA ILE A 119 -3.28 -2.20 -4.63
C ILE A 119 -3.66 -1.09 -3.63
N PHE A 120 -4.66 -0.27 -3.94
CA PHE A 120 -5.10 0.79 -3.02
C PHE A 120 -5.79 0.21 -1.77
N GLY A 121 -6.49 -0.91 -1.92
CA GLY A 121 -7.17 -1.63 -0.83
C GLY A 121 -6.23 -2.09 0.27
N THR A 122 -4.94 -2.27 -0.02
CA THR A 122 -3.90 -2.52 0.99
C THR A 122 -3.84 -1.45 2.08
N ALA A 123 -4.49 -0.30 1.91
CA ALA A 123 -4.74 0.67 2.97
C ALA A 123 -5.34 0.06 4.24
N MET A 124 -6.07 -1.05 4.13
CA MET A 124 -6.60 -1.82 5.26
C MET A 124 -5.56 -2.73 5.94
N GLY A 125 -4.30 -2.75 5.47
CA GLY A 125 -3.21 -3.57 5.99
C GLY A 125 -3.01 -3.48 7.52
N PRO A 126 -3.01 -2.28 8.13
CA PRO A 126 -2.89 -2.13 9.57
C PRO A 126 -3.91 -2.92 10.41
N LEU A 127 -5.12 -3.14 9.88
CA LEU A 127 -6.15 -3.95 10.54
C LEU A 127 -5.69 -5.41 10.72
N ILE A 128 -4.98 -5.96 9.74
CA ILE A 128 -4.50 -7.35 9.78
C ILE A 128 -3.43 -7.51 10.86
N THR A 129 -2.48 -6.58 10.93
CA THR A 129 -1.45 -6.60 11.98
C THR A 129 -2.03 -6.38 13.37
N PHE A 130 -3.07 -5.55 13.50
CA PHE A 130 -3.80 -5.38 14.76
C PHE A 130 -4.41 -6.70 15.24
N ILE A 131 -5.12 -7.40 14.35
CA ILE A 131 -5.72 -8.70 14.67
C ILE A 131 -4.64 -9.75 14.99
N ALA A 132 -3.55 -9.75 14.23
CA ALA A 132 -2.49 -10.75 14.35
C ALA A 132 -1.68 -10.60 15.65
N PHE A 133 -1.41 -9.36 16.09
CA PHE A 133 -0.39 -9.10 17.11
C PHE A 133 -0.90 -8.33 18.33
N GLU A 134 -2.09 -7.74 18.30
CA GLU A 134 -2.56 -6.85 19.36
C GLU A 134 -3.93 -7.22 19.93
N LEU A 135 -4.79 -7.88 19.17
CA LEU A 135 -6.14 -8.27 19.61
C LEU A 135 -6.14 -9.35 20.71
N GLY A 136 -4.97 -9.89 21.10
CA GLY A 136 -4.85 -10.88 22.17
C GLY A 136 -5.36 -12.28 21.80
N VAL A 137 -5.57 -12.55 20.52
CA VAL A 137 -5.93 -13.90 20.03
C VAL A 137 -4.80 -14.87 20.38
N LYS A 138 -5.15 -16.11 20.78
CA LYS A 138 -4.16 -17.17 21.06
C LYS A 138 -3.17 -17.26 19.90
N SER A 139 -1.87 -17.24 20.22
CA SER A 139 -0.78 -17.07 19.24
C SER A 139 -0.85 -18.04 18.04
N PHE A 140 -1.34 -19.27 18.25
CA PHE A 140 -1.54 -20.26 17.17
C PHE A 140 -2.66 -19.89 16.17
N LEU A 141 -3.74 -19.25 16.63
CA LEU A 141 -4.89 -18.88 15.80
C LEU A 141 -4.79 -17.47 15.22
N ALA A 142 -3.94 -16.61 15.80
CA ALA A 142 -3.85 -15.20 15.43
C ALA A 142 -3.46 -14.99 13.95
N LEU A 143 -2.45 -15.71 13.46
CA LEU A 143 -2.00 -15.61 12.07
C LEU A 143 -3.07 -16.11 11.08
N PRO A 144 -3.62 -17.33 11.18
CA PRO A 144 -4.70 -17.78 10.30
C PRO A 144 -5.94 -16.87 10.35
N ALA A 145 -6.33 -16.40 11.54
CA ALA A 145 -7.49 -15.52 11.70
C ALA A 145 -7.27 -14.17 11.03
N SER A 146 -6.10 -13.55 11.23
CA SER A 146 -5.75 -12.27 10.60
C SER A 146 -5.72 -12.38 9.07
N PHE A 147 -5.21 -13.50 8.54
CA PHE A 147 -5.18 -13.75 7.11
C PHE A 147 -6.59 -13.95 6.54
N ALA A 148 -7.43 -14.73 7.23
CA ALA A 148 -8.83 -14.95 6.84
C ALA A 148 -9.64 -13.63 6.86
N ILE A 149 -9.45 -12.80 7.88
CA ILE A 149 -10.09 -11.47 7.94
C ILE A 149 -9.54 -10.57 6.84
N GLY A 150 -8.23 -10.59 6.55
CA GLY A 150 -7.65 -9.87 5.44
C GLY A 150 -8.23 -10.28 4.08
N LEU A 151 -8.43 -11.58 3.84
CA LEU A 151 -9.13 -12.09 2.67
C LEU A 151 -10.58 -11.59 2.63
N GLY A 152 -11.29 -11.63 3.76
CA GLY A 152 -12.67 -11.15 3.88
C GLY A 152 -12.80 -9.65 3.59
N VAL A 153 -11.90 -8.84 4.13
CA VAL A 153 -11.79 -7.39 3.84
C VAL A 153 -11.53 -7.17 2.34
N GLY A 154 -10.60 -7.92 1.76
CA GLY A 154 -10.35 -7.90 0.32
C GLY A 154 -11.59 -8.29 -0.50
N LEU A 155 -12.39 -9.24 -0.01
CA LEU A 155 -13.59 -9.72 -0.69
C LEU A 155 -14.67 -8.64 -0.81
N ILE A 156 -14.87 -7.87 0.27
CA ILE A 156 -15.91 -6.83 0.37
C ILE A 156 -15.47 -5.47 -0.18
N LEU A 157 -14.17 -5.22 -0.33
CA LEU A 157 -13.66 -3.95 -0.84
C LEU A 157 -14.22 -3.56 -2.22
N PRO A 158 -14.23 -4.43 -3.25
CA PRO A 158 -14.77 -4.08 -4.57
C PRO A 158 -16.24 -3.66 -4.57
N PRO A 159 -17.20 -4.39 -3.97
CA PRO A 159 -18.60 -3.96 -3.97
C PRO A 159 -18.81 -2.64 -3.21
N ILE A 160 -18.09 -2.40 -2.11
CA ILE A 160 -18.17 -1.11 -1.39
C ILE A 160 -17.58 0.01 -2.25
N ALA A 161 -16.45 -0.22 -2.94
CA ALA A 161 -15.85 0.76 -3.83
C ALA A 161 -16.80 1.18 -4.96
N ILE A 162 -17.55 0.24 -5.53
CA ILE A 162 -18.55 0.51 -6.57
C ILE A 162 -19.72 1.32 -6.00
N ALA A 163 -20.19 0.98 -4.79
CA ALA A 163 -21.25 1.74 -4.12
C ALA A 163 -20.81 3.18 -3.80
N MET A 164 -19.59 3.37 -3.27
CA MET A 164 -19.02 4.68 -3.00
C MET A 164 -18.88 5.52 -4.28
N LEU A 165 -18.43 4.91 -5.38
CA LEU A 165 -18.32 5.60 -6.67
C LEU A 165 -19.66 6.15 -7.16
N ARG A 166 -20.74 5.39 -6.97
CA ARG A 166 -22.11 5.84 -7.28
C ARG A 166 -22.57 6.94 -6.33
N LEU A 167 -22.24 6.82 -5.04
CA LEU A 167 -22.61 7.80 -4.01
C LEU A 167 -22.03 9.18 -4.33
N HIS A 168 -20.74 9.25 -4.64
CA HIS A 168 -20.08 10.52 -4.95
C HIS A 168 -20.09 10.88 -6.44
N GLN A 169 -20.78 10.11 -7.30
CA GLN A 169 -20.96 10.38 -8.74
C GLN A 169 -19.65 10.68 -9.52
N GLY A 170 -18.52 10.11 -9.10
CA GLY A 170 -17.21 10.40 -9.71
C GLY A 170 -16.50 11.68 -9.23
N TYR A 171 -17.09 12.51 -8.37
CA TYR A 171 -16.45 13.73 -7.85
C TYR A 171 -15.26 13.48 -6.90
N ASN A 172 -15.13 12.27 -6.35
CA ASN A 172 -13.94 11.87 -5.62
C ASN A 172 -12.99 11.07 -6.52
N LEU A 173 -11.90 11.71 -6.92
CA LEU A 173 -10.84 11.10 -7.72
C LEU A 173 -10.09 9.97 -6.96
N TYR A 174 -10.09 10.01 -5.62
CA TYR A 174 -9.51 8.98 -4.76
C TYR A 174 -10.57 8.14 -4.04
N ASN A 175 -11.50 7.58 -4.82
CA ASN A 175 -12.58 6.71 -4.34
C ASN A 175 -12.08 5.55 -3.45
N MET A 176 -10.96 4.93 -3.80
CA MET A 176 -10.43 3.80 -3.04
C MET A 176 -9.95 4.19 -1.64
N GLY A 177 -9.35 5.37 -1.48
CA GLY A 177 -8.97 5.90 -0.17
C GLY A 177 -10.19 6.13 0.71
N LEU A 178 -11.23 6.76 0.17
CA LEU A 178 -12.51 6.96 0.86
C LEU A 178 -13.17 5.63 1.24
N THR A 179 -13.19 4.67 0.32
CA THR A 179 -13.74 3.33 0.54
C THR A 179 -13.02 2.60 1.68
N ALA A 180 -11.69 2.62 1.68
CA ALA A 180 -10.89 2.00 2.73
C ALA A 180 -11.09 2.73 4.07
N GLY A 181 -11.13 4.06 4.08
CA GLY A 181 -11.41 4.84 5.29
C GLY A 181 -12.80 4.56 5.86
N PHE A 182 -13.81 4.49 5.00
CA PHE A 182 -15.17 4.11 5.39
C PHE A 182 -15.19 2.72 6.02
N LEU A 183 -14.62 1.71 5.36
CA LEU A 183 -14.54 0.36 5.91
C LEU A 183 -13.72 0.30 7.22
N GLY A 184 -12.64 1.07 7.31
CA GLY A 184 -11.82 1.23 8.50
C GLY A 184 -12.61 1.77 9.69
N LEU A 185 -13.48 2.76 9.46
CA LEU A 185 -14.38 3.29 10.49
C LEU A 185 -15.28 2.20 11.06
N PHE A 186 -15.93 1.40 10.22
CA PHE A 186 -16.79 0.30 10.69
C PHE A 186 -15.98 -0.78 11.41
N ALA A 187 -14.81 -1.15 10.89
CA ALA A 187 -13.94 -2.13 11.55
C ALA A 187 -13.50 -1.64 12.94
N ALA A 188 -13.17 -0.35 13.08
CA ALA A 188 -12.84 0.27 14.36
C ALA A 188 -14.05 0.32 15.31
N SER A 189 -15.23 0.72 14.83
CA SER A 189 -16.45 0.76 15.64
C SER A 189 -16.86 -0.63 16.14
N PHE A 190 -16.73 -1.67 15.32
CA PHE A 190 -17.01 -3.04 15.74
C PHE A 190 -16.00 -3.53 16.79
N SER A 191 -14.71 -3.21 16.60
CA SER A 191 -13.66 -3.55 17.57
C SER A 191 -13.91 -2.87 18.93
N HIS A 192 -14.25 -1.58 18.92
CA HIS A 192 -14.65 -0.82 20.11
C HIS A 192 -15.86 -1.44 20.80
N ALA A 193 -16.92 -1.79 20.05
CA ALA A 193 -18.11 -2.43 20.60
C ALA A 193 -17.83 -3.82 21.21
N ALA A 194 -16.81 -4.53 20.72
CA ALA A 194 -16.34 -5.79 21.27
C ALA A 194 -15.42 -5.64 22.50
N GLY A 195 -15.17 -4.40 22.95
CA GLY A 195 -14.26 -4.09 24.06
C GLY A 195 -12.77 -4.10 23.69
N ALA A 196 -12.45 -4.10 22.40
CA ALA A 196 -11.09 -4.10 21.87
C ALA A 196 -10.78 -2.74 21.22
N ASP A 197 -10.40 -1.77 22.06
CA ASP A 197 -10.12 -0.41 21.61
C ASP A 197 -8.88 -0.33 20.72
N ILE A 198 -9.05 0.31 19.56
CA ILE A 198 -7.96 0.63 18.65
C ILE A 198 -7.32 1.94 19.14
N LEU A 199 -6.45 1.83 20.14
CA LEU A 199 -5.73 2.99 20.65
C LEU A 199 -4.72 3.49 19.61
N PRO A 200 -4.64 4.81 19.37
CA PRO A 200 -3.64 5.37 18.47
C PRO A 200 -2.24 5.08 19.02
N ILE A 201 -1.35 4.65 18.13
CA ILE A 201 0.08 4.56 18.41
C ILE A 201 0.71 5.81 17.81
N GLU A 202 1.44 6.57 18.60
CA GLU A 202 2.19 7.74 18.14
C GLU A 202 3.68 7.45 18.24
N ILE A 203 4.19 6.64 17.31
CA ILE A 203 5.62 6.46 17.13
C ILE A 203 6.04 7.32 15.96
N TRP A 204 6.66 8.47 16.25
CA TRP A 204 7.12 9.43 15.25
C TRP A 204 8.60 9.74 15.44
N GLY A 205 9.40 9.51 14.40
CA GLY A 205 10.81 9.88 14.37
C GLY A 205 11.01 11.36 14.03
N THR A 206 11.90 12.03 14.76
CA THR A 206 12.35 13.40 14.42
C THR A 206 13.73 13.43 13.76
N ALA A 207 14.36 12.26 13.61
CA ALA A 207 15.70 12.14 13.05
C ALA A 207 15.69 12.41 11.54
N GLN A 208 16.55 13.33 11.10
CA GLN A 208 16.77 13.61 9.68
C GLN A 208 17.88 12.70 9.16
N SER A 209 17.57 11.87 8.16
CA SER A 209 18.60 11.10 7.45
C SER A 209 18.89 11.77 6.10
N PRO A 210 20.14 12.15 5.81
CA PRO A 210 20.51 12.77 4.55
C PRO A 210 20.22 11.87 3.35
N ILE A 211 20.28 10.54 3.53
CA ILE A 211 19.96 9.59 2.46
C ILE A 211 18.48 9.66 2.08
N LEU A 212 17.56 9.82 3.06
CA LEU A 212 16.13 9.93 2.79
C LEU A 212 15.78 11.24 2.08
N VAL A 213 16.44 12.33 2.48
CA VAL A 213 16.29 13.65 1.83
C VAL A 213 16.75 13.60 0.38
N ALA A 214 17.86 12.91 0.09
CA ALA A 214 18.37 12.73 -1.26
C ALA A 214 17.55 11.70 -2.08
N LEU A 215 17.01 10.67 -1.43
CA LEU A 215 16.29 9.58 -2.09
C LEU A 215 15.02 10.07 -2.79
N LEU A 216 14.24 10.93 -2.14
CA LEU A 216 12.97 11.42 -2.68
C LEU A 216 13.11 12.12 -4.04
N PRO A 217 13.95 13.17 -4.21
CA PRO A 217 14.10 13.82 -5.51
C PRO A 217 14.69 12.87 -6.56
N ILE A 218 15.62 11.97 -6.19
CA ILE A 218 16.18 10.98 -7.12
C ILE A 218 15.10 10.04 -7.62
N VAL A 219 14.28 9.49 -6.73
CA VAL A 219 13.17 8.58 -7.09
C VAL A 219 12.16 9.30 -7.99
N LEU A 220 11.83 10.57 -7.70
CA LEU A 220 10.93 11.37 -8.53
C LEU A 220 11.52 11.65 -9.92
N LEU A 221 12.81 11.98 -10.01
CA LEU A 221 13.49 12.21 -11.28
C LEU A 221 13.57 10.94 -12.13
N ILE A 222 13.92 9.80 -11.53
CA ILE A 222 13.94 8.51 -12.23
C ILE A 222 12.52 8.13 -12.68
N ALA A 223 11.51 8.37 -11.84
CA ALA A 223 10.11 8.12 -12.20
C ALA A 223 9.68 9.00 -13.37
N LEU A 224 9.96 10.30 -13.31
CA LEU A 224 9.66 11.25 -14.38
C LEU A 224 10.36 10.85 -15.69
N PHE A 225 11.65 10.52 -15.64
CA PHE A 225 12.40 10.06 -16.79
C PHE A 225 11.80 8.79 -17.41
N CYS A 226 11.38 7.83 -16.58
CA CYS A 226 10.72 6.61 -17.06
C CYS A 226 9.41 6.93 -17.78
N ILE A 227 8.57 7.79 -17.21
CA ILE A 227 7.29 8.21 -17.81
C ILE A 227 7.53 8.91 -19.16
N VAL A 228 8.48 9.84 -19.20
CA VAL A 228 8.82 10.63 -20.40
C VAL A 228 9.33 9.72 -21.53
N LYS A 229 10.14 8.72 -21.20
CA LYS A 229 10.71 7.78 -22.17
C LYS A 229 9.67 6.81 -22.74
N GLU A 230 8.61 6.51 -21.99
CA GLU A 230 7.59 5.52 -22.39
C GLU A 230 6.62 6.08 -23.46
N ASP A 231 6.36 7.40 -23.47
CA ASP A 231 5.62 8.06 -24.57
C ASP A 231 6.13 9.49 -24.84
N PRO A 232 7.28 9.65 -25.52
CA PRO A 232 7.92 10.95 -25.72
C PRO A 232 7.15 11.89 -26.67
N LYS A 233 6.22 11.36 -27.49
CA LYS A 233 5.50 12.15 -28.50
C LYS A 233 4.20 12.78 -27.98
N ASN A 234 3.61 12.21 -26.93
CA ASN A 234 2.33 12.68 -26.39
C ASN A 234 2.45 13.53 -25.11
N ILE A 235 3.64 13.84 -24.60
CA ILE A 235 3.77 14.59 -23.33
C ILE A 235 3.06 15.95 -23.40
N VAL A 236 3.29 16.71 -24.48
CA VAL A 236 2.67 18.03 -24.68
C VAL A 236 1.15 17.89 -24.86
N ALA A 237 0.69 16.85 -25.57
CA ALA A 237 -0.74 16.58 -25.74
C ALA A 237 -1.40 16.11 -24.42
N LEU A 238 -0.70 15.35 -23.59
CA LEU A 238 -1.14 14.86 -22.29
C LEU A 238 -1.30 16.01 -21.30
N PHE A 239 -0.32 16.92 -21.21
CA PHE A 239 -0.43 18.13 -20.40
C PHE A 239 -1.53 19.05 -20.91
N ARG A 240 -1.70 19.17 -22.24
CA ARG A 240 -2.78 19.96 -22.85
C ARG A 240 -4.16 19.38 -22.55
N HIS A 241 -4.33 18.05 -22.64
CA HIS A 241 -5.58 17.37 -22.30
C HIS A 241 -5.89 17.45 -20.81
N ALA A 242 -4.91 17.21 -19.94
CA ALA A 242 -5.09 17.35 -18.50
C ALA A 242 -5.47 18.79 -18.11
N TYR A 243 -4.88 19.80 -18.75
CA TYR A 243 -5.22 21.22 -18.54
C TYR A 243 -6.63 21.56 -19.04
N LEU A 244 -7.06 21.00 -20.17
CA LEU A 244 -8.40 21.21 -20.74
C LEU A 244 -9.49 20.51 -19.92
N ASP A 245 -9.23 19.32 -19.39
CA ASP A 245 -10.15 18.61 -18.49
C ASP A 245 -10.27 19.30 -17.13
N PHE A 246 -9.22 19.95 -16.62
CA PHE A 246 -9.27 20.77 -15.40
C PHE A 246 -10.08 22.07 -15.55
N ARG A 247 -10.33 22.50 -16.79
CA ARG A 247 -11.03 23.76 -17.10
C ARG A 247 -12.53 23.55 -17.38
N LYS A 248 -12.99 22.29 -17.47
CA LYS A 248 -14.41 21.93 -17.57
C LYS A 248 -14.98 21.66 -16.19
#